data_AF-A0A645GA91-F1
#
_entry.id   AF-A0A645GA91-F1
#
_cell.length_a   1.000
_cell.length_b   1.000
_cell.length_c   1.000
_cell.angle_alpha   90.00
_cell.angle_beta   90.00
_cell.angle_gamma   90.00
#
_symmetry.space_group_name_H-M   'P 1'
#
loop_
_entity.id
_entity.type
_entity.pdbx_description
1 polymer ?
#
loop_
_entity_poly.entity_id
_entity_poly.type
_entity_poly.pdbx_seq_one_letter_code
_entity_poly.pdbx_strand_id
1 'polypeptide(L)'
;MLSGALTISIMILPVILRTSEEALMSVPDSYREGSFGLGAGRLRTVFRVVLPDAIPGILAGVILGVGRTVGETAALLYTAGTSSDTVSGIMDSARTLSVHMYALSQEGLYINQTYATAVVLLIIVVGINALSASLAKRVSKRKI
;
A
#
# COMPACT_ATOMS: atom_id res chain seq x y z
N MET A 1 2.81 -16.21 -9.57
CA MET A 1 2.62 -14.74 -9.38
C MET A 1 1.18 -14.34 -9.07
N LEU A 2 0.19 -14.71 -9.89
CA LEU A 2 -1.21 -14.28 -9.67
C LEU A 2 -1.74 -14.64 -8.26
N SER A 3 -1.49 -15.87 -7.82
CA SER A 3 -1.89 -16.31 -6.47
C SER A 3 -1.32 -15.39 -5.38
N GLY A 4 -0.02 -15.07 -5.44
CA GLY A 4 0.59 -14.13 -4.49
C GLY A 4 0.06 -12.70 -4.55
N ALA A 5 -0.26 -12.19 -5.73
CA ALA A 5 -0.92 -10.89 -5.87
C ALA A 5 -2.31 -10.88 -5.22
N LEU A 6 -3.10 -11.94 -5.42
CA LEU A 6 -4.42 -12.09 -4.79
C LEU A 6 -4.33 -12.24 -3.27
N THR A 7 -3.38 -13.03 -2.77
CA THR A 7 -3.16 -13.22 -1.33
C THR A 7 -2.83 -11.91 -0.64
N ILE A 8 -1.89 -11.14 -1.20
CA ILE A 8 -1.56 -9.80 -0.68
C ILE A 8 -2.77 -8.89 -0.71
N SER A 9 -3.53 -8.90 -1.81
CA SER A 9 -4.70 -8.03 -1.98
C SER A 9 -5.75 -8.28 -0.90
N ILE A 10 -6.00 -9.55 -0.55
CA ILE A 10 -6.92 -9.91 0.53
C ILE A 10 -6.35 -9.48 1.90
N MET A 11 -5.04 -9.64 2.11
CA MET A 11 -4.39 -9.31 3.37
C MET A 11 -4.34 -7.79 3.65
N ILE A 12 -4.17 -6.97 2.62
CA ILE A 12 -4.06 -5.51 2.75
C ILE A 12 -5.42 -4.81 2.77
N LEU A 13 -6.44 -5.43 2.19
CA LEU A 13 -7.79 -4.90 2.10
C LEU A 13 -8.35 -4.38 3.44
N PRO A 14 -8.29 -5.12 4.57
CA PRO A 14 -8.81 -4.63 5.85
C PRO A 14 -8.08 -3.40 6.37
N VAL A 15 -6.76 -3.29 6.11
CA VAL A 15 -5.96 -2.14 6.53
C VAL A 15 -6.41 -0.88 5.76
N ILE A 16 -6.58 -1.00 4.44
CA ILE A 16 -7.03 0.11 3.60
C ILE A 16 -8.47 0.49 3.93
N LEU A 17 -9.35 -0.50 4.17
CA LEU A 17 -10.74 -0.25 4.53
C LEU A 17 -10.86 0.53 5.84
N ARG A 18 -10.18 0.07 6.89
CA ARG A 18 -10.26 0.69 8.23
C ARG A 18 -9.72 2.12 8.21
N THR A 19 -8.58 2.33 7.57
CA THR A 19 -7.98 3.67 7.45
C THR A 19 -8.84 4.61 6.60
N SER A 20 -9.51 4.09 5.56
CA SER A 20 -10.45 4.87 4.75
C SER A 20 -11.73 5.22 5.52
N GLU A 21 -12.24 4.31 6.34
CA GLU A 21 -13.39 4.53 7.22
C GLU A 21 -13.09 5.62 8.26
N GLU A 22 -11.95 5.52 8.94
CA GLU A 22 -11.50 6.53 9.91
C GLU A 22 -11.30 7.90 9.24
N ALA A 23 -10.75 7.93 8.01
CA ALA A 23 -10.64 9.17 7.25
C ALA A 23 -12.01 9.80 6.94
N LEU A 24 -13.01 9.01 6.54
CA LEU A 24 -14.36 9.48 6.26
C LEU A 24 -15.11 9.93 7.54
N MET A 25 -14.88 9.26 8.66
CA MET A 25 -15.45 9.63 9.96
C MET A 25 -14.82 10.89 10.55
N SER A 26 -13.56 11.20 10.18
CA SER A 26 -12.86 12.40 10.67
C SER A 26 -13.42 13.71 10.10
N VAL A 27 -14.20 13.65 9.01
CA VAL A 27 -14.83 14.82 8.40
C VAL A 27 -15.94 15.36 9.31
N PRO A 28 -15.88 16.64 9.75
CA PRO A 28 -16.89 17.22 10.63
C PRO A 28 -18.30 17.19 10.05
N ASP A 29 -19.30 16.89 10.89
CA ASP A 29 -20.71 16.86 10.46
C ASP A 29 -21.22 18.23 9.98
N SER A 30 -20.62 19.33 10.44
CA SER A 30 -20.94 20.69 9.98
C SER A 30 -20.78 20.87 8.46
N TYR A 31 -19.85 20.15 7.82
CA TYR A 31 -19.70 20.16 6.36
C TYR A 31 -20.89 19.49 5.66
N ARG A 32 -21.45 18.44 6.27
CA ARG A 32 -22.63 17.72 5.76
C ARG A 32 -23.87 18.58 5.93
N GLU A 33 -24.06 19.15 7.12
CA GLU A 33 -25.18 20.05 7.43
C GLU A 33 -25.17 21.30 6.55
N GLY A 34 -24.01 21.93 6.35
CA GLY A 34 -23.86 23.08 5.44
C GLY A 34 -24.21 22.73 3.99
N SER A 35 -23.79 21.56 3.51
CA SER A 35 -24.15 21.07 2.18
C SER A 35 -25.66 20.84 2.04
N PHE A 36 -26.31 20.26 3.06
CA PHE A 36 -27.76 20.07 3.08
C PHE A 36 -28.53 21.40 3.18
N GLY A 37 -28.02 22.38 3.93
CA GLY A 37 -28.58 23.73 4.00
C GLY A 37 -28.57 24.48 2.66
N LEU A 38 -27.63 24.14 1.77
CA LEU A 38 -27.58 24.64 0.38
C LEU A 38 -28.46 23.83 -0.60
N GLY A 39 -29.28 22.89 -0.10
CA GLY A 39 -30.15 22.05 -0.92
C GLY A 39 -29.43 20.94 -1.69
N ALA A 40 -28.18 20.61 -1.34
CA ALA A 40 -27.46 19.52 -1.99
C ALA A 40 -28.00 18.14 -1.55
N GLY A 41 -28.19 17.23 -2.50
CA GLY A 41 -28.57 15.85 -2.21
C GLY A 41 -27.42 15.04 -1.57
N ARG A 42 -27.76 13.94 -0.87
CA ARG A 42 -26.80 13.06 -0.17
C ARG A 42 -25.62 12.62 -1.03
N LEU A 43 -25.88 12.19 -2.27
CA LEU A 43 -24.83 11.75 -3.19
C LEU A 43 -23.84 12.88 -3.52
N ARG A 44 -24.36 14.09 -3.74
CA ARG A 44 -23.55 15.28 -4.04
C ARG A 44 -22.70 15.67 -2.83
N THR A 45 -23.26 15.65 -1.63
CA THR A 45 -22.52 15.89 -0.38
C THR A 45 -21.35 14.91 -0.21
N VAL A 46 -21.58 13.61 -0.47
CA VAL A 46 -20.52 12.59 -0.39
C VAL A 46 -19.40 12.87 -1.38
N PHE A 47 -19.69 12.98 -2.67
CA PHE A 47 -18.64 13.11 -3.70
C PHE A 47 -17.98 14.49 -3.77
N ARG A 48 -18.68 15.56 -3.39
CA ARG A 48 -18.22 16.96 -3.55
C ARG A 48 -17.67 17.57 -2.27
N VAL A 49 -18.06 17.07 -1.10
CA VAL A 49 -17.69 17.66 0.20
C VAL A 49 -16.90 16.67 1.04
N VAL A 50 -17.48 15.51 1.36
CA VAL A 50 -16.88 14.55 2.30
C VAL A 50 -15.68 13.83 1.69
N LEU A 51 -15.84 13.25 0.50
CA LEU A 51 -14.78 12.47 -0.15
C LEU A 51 -13.52 13.31 -0.42
N PRO A 52 -13.62 14.55 -0.97
CA PRO A 52 -12.45 15.40 -1.18
C PRO A 52 -11.67 15.70 0.10
N ASP A 53 -12.35 15.86 1.23
CA ASP A 53 -11.72 16.17 2.53
C ASP A 53 -11.04 14.93 3.13
N ALA A 54 -11.64 13.74 2.96
CA ALA A 54 -11.07 12.48 3.44
C ALA A 54 -9.92 11.91 2.59
N ILE A 55 -9.71 12.39 1.34
CA ILE A 55 -8.67 11.89 0.42
C ILE A 55 -7.27 11.78 1.06
N PRO A 56 -6.75 12.78 1.81
CA PRO A 56 -5.42 12.68 2.41
C PRO A 56 -5.31 11.50 3.40
N GLY A 57 -6.37 11.23 4.16
CA GLY A 57 -6.42 10.09 5.09
C GLY A 57 -6.49 8.75 4.35
N ILE A 58 -7.31 8.66 3.29
CA ILE A 58 -7.39 7.47 2.44
C ILE A 58 -6.04 7.19 1.78
N LEU A 59 -5.37 8.22 1.25
CA LEU A 59 -4.04 8.11 0.65
C LEU A 59 -3.02 7.63 1.67
N ALA A 60 -3.03 8.14 2.91
CA ALA A 60 -2.14 7.66 3.97
C ALA A 60 -2.35 6.16 4.24
N GLY A 61 -3.60 5.70 4.30
CA GLY A 61 -3.96 4.30 4.44
C GLY A 61 -3.40 3.41 3.32
N VAL A 62 -3.55 3.84 2.06
CA VAL A 62 -2.99 3.15 0.89
C VAL A 62 -1.46 3.07 0.96
N ILE A 63 -0.79 4.16 1.36
CA ILE A 63 0.68 4.21 1.46
C ILE A 63 1.18 3.24 2.52
N LEU A 64 0.55 3.23 3.70
CA LEU A 64 0.87 2.28 4.77
C LEU A 64 0.66 0.84 4.34
N GLY A 65 -0.43 0.58 3.61
CA GLY A 65 -0.66 -0.71 2.97
C GLY A 65 0.49 -1.11 2.06
N VAL A 66 0.80 -0.29 1.05
CA VAL A 66 1.88 -0.59 0.08
C VAL A 66 3.20 -0.87 0.79
N GLY A 67 3.55 -0.07 1.80
CA GLY A 67 4.74 -0.29 2.62
C GLY A 67 4.73 -1.64 3.33
N ARG A 68 3.59 -2.09 3.86
CA ARG A 68 3.42 -3.42 4.47
C ARG A 68 3.61 -4.55 3.45
N THR A 69 3.07 -4.40 2.25
CA THR A 69 3.16 -5.42 1.19
C THR A 69 4.59 -5.68 0.74
N VAL A 70 5.42 -4.63 0.61
CA VAL A 70 6.80 -4.79 0.11
C VAL A 70 7.66 -5.62 1.07
N GLY A 71 7.37 -5.55 2.38
CA GLY A 71 8.03 -6.35 3.40
C GLY A 71 7.46 -7.76 3.59
N GLU A 72 6.33 -8.08 2.94
CA GLU A 72 5.70 -9.38 3.11
C GLU A 72 6.57 -10.47 2.45
N THR A 73 6.89 -11.50 3.23
CA THR A 73 7.77 -12.59 2.79
C THR A 73 7.08 -13.93 2.94
N ALA A 74 6.38 -14.16 4.07
CA ALA A 74 5.74 -15.43 4.37
C ALA A 74 4.63 -15.74 3.36
N ALA A 75 3.71 -14.80 3.14
CA ALA A 75 2.61 -15.03 2.20
C ALA A 75 3.12 -15.28 0.78
N LEU A 76 4.11 -14.49 0.33
CA LEU A 76 4.67 -14.56 -1.02
C LEU A 76 5.48 -15.83 -1.28
N LEU A 77 6.21 -16.32 -0.28
CA LEU A 77 7.01 -17.55 -0.41
C LEU A 77 6.14 -18.75 -0.80
N TYR A 78 4.95 -18.87 -0.21
CA TYR A 78 4.05 -20.00 -0.48
C TYR A 78 3.13 -19.80 -1.69
N THR A 79 2.92 -18.57 -2.15
CA THR A 79 1.88 -18.26 -3.15
C THR A 79 2.42 -17.71 -4.47
N ALA A 80 3.49 -16.92 -4.45
CA ALA A 80 4.16 -16.42 -5.66
C ALA A 80 5.24 -17.37 -6.16
N GLY A 81 5.84 -18.16 -5.26
CA GLY A 81 6.89 -19.13 -5.53
C GLY A 81 8.30 -18.56 -5.33
N THR A 82 9.31 -19.37 -5.67
CA THR A 82 10.73 -19.07 -5.42
C THR A 82 11.59 -19.13 -6.69
N SER A 83 10.96 -19.23 -7.86
CA SER A 83 11.67 -19.37 -9.14
C SER A 83 12.44 -18.09 -9.49
N SER A 84 13.71 -18.24 -9.87
CA SER A 84 14.59 -17.16 -10.34
C SER A 84 14.58 -16.99 -11.86
N ASP A 85 13.85 -17.84 -12.57
CA ASP A 85 13.78 -17.83 -14.04
C ASP A 85 13.02 -16.61 -14.57
N THR A 86 13.24 -16.30 -15.85
CA THR A 86 12.57 -15.18 -16.52
C THR A 86 11.07 -15.46 -16.58
N VAL A 87 10.29 -14.61 -15.92
CA VAL A 87 8.82 -14.66 -15.95
C VAL A 87 8.33 -14.41 -17.37
N SER A 88 7.70 -15.40 -17.98
CA SER A 88 7.19 -15.33 -19.35
C SER A 88 5.66 -15.17 -19.40
N GLY A 89 4.96 -15.59 -18.35
CA GLY A 89 3.50 -15.48 -18.20
C GLY A 89 3.04 -15.09 -16.79
N ILE A 90 1.80 -14.61 -16.69
CA ILE A 90 1.17 -14.16 -15.42
C ILE A 90 1.00 -15.32 -14.42
N MET A 91 0.93 -16.56 -14.93
CA MET A 91 0.84 -17.78 -14.13
C MET A 91 2.20 -18.27 -13.62
N ASP A 92 3.30 -17.73 -14.12
CA ASP A 92 4.63 -18.19 -13.74
C ASP A 92 4.93 -17.86 -12.27
N SER A 93 5.79 -18.68 -11.69
CA SER A 93 6.37 -18.45 -10.37
C SER A 93 7.35 -17.29 -10.45
N ALA A 94 7.34 -16.41 -9.45
CA ALA A 94 8.30 -15.32 -9.36
C ALA A 94 8.77 -15.11 -7.93
N ARG A 95 10.04 -14.76 -7.82
CA ARG A 95 10.71 -14.48 -6.55
C ARG A 95 10.76 -12.97 -6.31
N THR A 96 10.19 -12.52 -5.19
CA THR A 96 10.31 -11.13 -4.76
C THR A 96 11.67 -10.88 -4.11
N LEU A 97 12.08 -9.61 -3.99
CA LEU A 97 13.33 -9.25 -3.31
C LEU A 97 13.34 -9.71 -1.84
N SER A 98 12.20 -9.66 -1.16
CA SER A 98 12.03 -10.13 0.22
C SER A 98 12.27 -11.64 0.34
N VAL A 99 11.67 -12.44 -0.57
CA VAL A 99 11.88 -13.89 -0.66
C VAL A 99 13.31 -14.21 -1.11
N HIS A 100 13.93 -13.37 -1.95
CA HIS A 100 15.31 -13.53 -2.36
C HIS A 100 16.29 -13.41 -1.21
N MET A 101 16.17 -12.32 -0.43
CA MET A 101 16.94 -12.11 0.79
C MET A 101 16.75 -13.26 1.79
N TYR A 102 15.51 -13.72 1.98
CA TYR A 102 15.20 -14.80 2.91
C TYR A 102 15.87 -16.12 2.51
N ALA A 103 15.79 -16.52 1.24
CA ALA A 103 16.41 -17.76 0.79
C ALA A 103 17.95 -17.70 0.83
N LEU A 104 18.57 -16.57 0.49
CA LEU A 104 20.01 -16.35 0.70
C LEU A 104 20.41 -16.44 2.19
N SER A 105 19.55 -15.92 3.08
CA SER A 105 19.77 -16.00 4.52
C SER A 105 19.70 -17.44 5.05
N GLN A 106 18.87 -18.30 4.46
CA GLN A 106 18.76 -19.71 4.87
C GLN A 106 19.95 -20.56 4.43
N GLU A 107 20.49 -20.29 3.24
CA GLU A 107 21.63 -21.04 2.71
C GLU A 107 22.91 -20.80 3.55
N GLY A 108 23.04 -19.64 4.20
CA GLY A 108 24.15 -19.32 5.12
C GLY A 108 25.53 -19.16 4.46
N LEU A 109 25.68 -19.59 3.21
CA LEU A 109 26.93 -19.54 2.43
C LEU A 109 27.22 -18.14 1.84
N TYR A 110 26.19 -17.34 1.61
CA TYR A 110 26.27 -16.06 0.90
C TYR A 110 25.92 -14.85 1.78
N ILE A 111 26.45 -14.81 3.00
CA ILE A 111 26.10 -13.79 4.01
C ILE A 111 26.27 -12.34 3.50
N ASN A 112 27.32 -12.07 2.73
CA ASN A 112 27.58 -10.74 2.15
C ASN A 112 26.49 -10.34 1.15
N GLN A 113 25.95 -11.29 0.38
CA GLN A 113 24.89 -11.03 -0.60
C GLN A 113 23.55 -10.84 0.09
N THR A 114 23.30 -11.55 1.20
CA THR A 114 22.12 -11.34 2.06
C THR A 114 22.09 -9.91 2.60
N TYR A 115 23.20 -9.42 3.16
CA TYR A 115 23.29 -8.04 3.65
C TYR A 115 23.13 -7.01 2.53
N ALA A 116 23.75 -7.24 1.36
CA ALA A 116 23.58 -6.36 0.20
C ALA A 116 22.11 -6.27 -0.23
N THR A 117 21.43 -7.42 -0.32
CA THR A 117 20.00 -7.49 -0.68
C THR A 117 19.12 -6.79 0.36
N ALA A 118 19.43 -6.96 1.65
CA ALA A 118 18.71 -6.30 2.74
C ALA A 118 18.82 -4.77 2.66
N VAL A 119 20.03 -4.24 2.39
CA VAL A 119 20.25 -2.80 2.24
C VAL A 119 19.50 -2.25 1.02
N VAL A 120 19.55 -2.95 -0.12
CA VAL A 120 18.83 -2.54 -1.34
C VAL A 120 17.32 -2.52 -1.08
N LEU A 121 16.77 -3.56 -0.46
CA LEU A 121 15.36 -3.64 -0.10
C LEU A 121 14.97 -2.48 0.84
N LEU A 122 15.78 -2.20 1.86
CA LEU A 122 15.55 -1.11 2.80
C LEU A 122 15.54 0.25 2.10
N ILE A 123 16.50 0.51 1.21
CA ILE A 123 16.56 1.77 0.45
C ILE A 123 15.31 1.93 -0.43
N ILE A 124 14.87 0.85 -1.10
CA ILE A 124 13.68 0.87 -1.94
C ILE A 124 12.43 1.16 -1.09
N VAL A 125 12.25 0.48 0.04
CA VAL A 125 11.10 0.69 0.93
C VAL A 125 11.06 2.11 1.47
N VAL A 126 12.19 2.61 1.98
CA VAL A 126 12.28 3.98 2.49
C VAL A 126 12.03 4.99 1.38
N GLY A 127 12.60 4.77 0.18
CA GLY A 127 12.39 5.63 -0.98
C GLY A 127 10.93 5.70 -1.41
N ILE A 128 10.25 4.56 -1.54
CA ILE A 128 8.83 4.48 -1.92
C ILE A 128 7.97 5.17 -0.86
N ASN A 129 8.18 4.88 0.43
CA ASN A 129 7.39 5.47 1.51
C ASN A 129 7.60 6.98 1.61
N ALA A 130 8.83 7.46 1.45
CA ALA A 130 9.15 8.90 1.48
C ALA A 130 8.54 9.64 0.28
N LEU A 131 8.67 9.10 -0.94
CA LEU A 131 8.07 9.67 -2.14
C LEU A 131 6.56 9.72 -2.02
N SER A 132 5.95 8.62 -1.57
CA SER A 132 4.50 8.52 -1.41
C SER A 132 3.97 9.51 -0.38
N ALA A 133 4.64 9.63 0.79
CA ALA A 133 4.29 10.60 1.80
C ALA A 133 4.45 12.06 1.32
N SER A 134 5.48 12.34 0.52
CA SER A 134 5.70 13.67 -0.07
C SER A 134 4.61 14.02 -1.09
N LEU A 135 4.22 13.07 -1.95
CA LEU A 135 3.11 13.24 -2.90
C LEU A 135 1.78 13.49 -2.17
N ALA A 136 1.48 12.70 -1.13
CA ALA A 136 0.27 12.88 -0.32
C ALA A 136 0.21 14.28 0.32
N LYS A 137 1.33 14.75 0.88
CA LYS A 137 1.44 16.11 1.42
C LYS A 137 1.19 17.19 0.35
N ARG A 138 1.72 17.03 -0.86
CA ARG A 138 1.49 17.98 -1.97
C ARG A 138 0.04 18.04 -2.43
N VAL A 139 -0.65 16.90 -2.46
CA VAL A 139 -2.08 16.81 -2.81
C VAL A 139 -2.95 17.47 -1.73
N SER A 140 -2.61 17.28 -0.46
CA SER A 140 -3.29 17.95 0.66
C SER A 140 -3.08 19.47 0.66
N LYS A 141 -1.84 19.94 0.40
CA LYS A 141 -1.49 21.37 0.42
C LYS A 141 -2.10 22.19 -0.72
N ARG A 142 -2.58 21.56 -1.80
CA ARG A 142 -3.26 22.22 -2.93
C ARG A 142 -4.73 22.57 -2.66
N LYS A 143 -5.28 22.17 -1.50
CA LYS A 143 -6.69 22.38 -1.14
C LYS A 143 -6.94 23.45 -0.07
N ILE A 144 -5.88 24.11 0.41
CA ILE A 144 -5.97 25.28 1.31
C ILE A 144 -5.71 26.54 0.49
#